data_AF-A0A3C1Q2Y7-F1
#
_entry.id   AF-A0A3C1Q2Y7-F1
#
_cell.length_a   1.000
_cell.length_b   1.000
_cell.length_c   1.000
_cell.angle_alpha   90.00
_cell.angle_beta   90.00
_cell.angle_gamma   90.00
#
_symmetry.space_group_name_H-M   'P 1'
#
loop_
_entity.id
_entity.type
_entity.pdbx_description
1 polymer ?
#
loop_
_entity_poly.entity_id
_entity_poly.type
_entity_poly.pdbx_seq_one_letter_code
_entity_poly.pdbx_strand_id
1 'polypeptide(L)'
;PFIHNVRSLSRKNRQFNIAQPQGSPDREKTFDQAEGPITLKCDFHRWMEAHLWVMDHPFYAVTNSEGEFEILDLPPGDYEVSAWHEKLGEQSQKITVRKDGSVSNFKFRARSE
;
A
#
# COMPACT_ATOMS: atom_id res chain seq x y z
N PRO A 1 -3.29 30.41 -2.91
CA PRO A 1 -3.37 29.02 -3.44
C PRO A 1 -2.04 28.63 -4.11
N PHE A 2 -1.27 27.72 -3.50
CA PHE A 2 -0.05 27.19 -4.10
C PHE A 2 -0.39 26.13 -5.14
N ILE A 3 0.38 26.08 -6.23
CA ILE A 3 0.24 25.04 -7.25
C ILE A 3 0.67 23.68 -6.69
N HIS A 4 -0.02 22.64 -7.09
CA HIS A 4 0.30 21.25 -6.73
C HIS A 4 0.58 20.45 -7.99
N ASN A 5 1.17 19.27 -7.83
CA ASN A 5 1.16 18.24 -8.85
C ASN A 5 1.05 16.86 -8.20
N VAL A 6 0.55 15.89 -8.96
CA VAL A 6 0.58 14.47 -8.59
C VAL A 6 1.48 13.76 -9.56
N ARG A 7 2.61 13.27 -9.05
CA ARG A 7 3.55 12.44 -9.77
C ARG A 7 3.47 11.01 -9.29
N SER A 8 3.22 10.08 -10.21
CA SER A 8 3.34 8.66 -9.94
C SER A 8 4.76 8.16 -10.23
N LEU A 9 5.35 7.46 -9.26
CA LEU A 9 6.63 6.75 -9.39
C LEU A 9 6.44 5.26 -9.69
N SER A 10 5.39 4.91 -10.46
CA SER A 10 5.19 3.54 -10.97
C SER A 10 6.37 3.06 -11.83
N ARG A 11 6.65 1.76 -11.72
CA ARG A 11 7.59 0.97 -12.51
C ARG A 11 6.88 0.09 -13.54
N LYS A 12 5.74 -0.50 -13.18
CA LYS A 12 4.95 -1.37 -14.07
C LYS A 12 3.76 -0.65 -14.69
N ASN A 13 3.06 0.15 -13.90
CA ASN A 13 1.95 0.98 -14.36
C ASN A 13 2.43 2.25 -15.08
N ARG A 14 1.54 2.88 -15.86
CA ARG A 14 1.85 4.10 -16.60
C ARG A 14 2.17 5.25 -15.65
N GLN A 15 3.42 5.74 -15.71
CA GLN A 15 3.83 6.94 -14.98
C GLN A 15 3.09 8.18 -15.49
N PHE A 16 2.87 9.13 -14.59
CA PHE A 16 2.32 10.44 -14.92
C PHE A 16 2.87 11.51 -13.97
N ASN A 17 2.86 12.75 -14.44
CA ASN A 17 3.10 13.93 -13.63
C ASN A 17 2.12 15.01 -14.09
N ILE A 18 1.16 15.37 -13.23
CA ILE A 18 0.04 16.24 -13.60
C ILE A 18 -0.03 17.40 -12.63
N ALA A 19 0.07 18.62 -13.15
CA ALA A 19 -0.18 19.83 -12.36
C ALA A 19 -1.66 19.95 -11.99
N GLN A 20 -1.94 20.37 -10.76
CA GLN A 20 -3.26 20.71 -10.24
C GLN A 20 -3.25 22.15 -9.67
N PRO A 21 -3.36 23.17 -10.53
CA PRO A 21 -3.75 24.52 -10.11
C PRO A 21 -5.12 24.52 -9.41
N GLN A 22 -5.39 25.54 -8.60
CA GLN A 22 -6.69 25.73 -7.97
C GLN A 22 -7.83 25.75 -9.02
N GLY A 23 -8.93 25.05 -8.72
CA GLY A 23 -10.09 24.97 -9.61
C GLY A 23 -9.91 23.97 -10.76
N SER A 24 -8.81 23.22 -10.83
CA SER A 24 -8.68 22.10 -11.76
C SER A 24 -9.71 21.01 -11.42
N PRO A 25 -10.32 20.36 -12.42
CA PRO A 25 -11.17 19.21 -12.18
C PRO A 25 -10.36 18.02 -11.64
N ASP A 26 -11.06 17.10 -10.99
CA ASP A 26 -10.50 15.83 -10.57
C ASP A 26 -9.97 15.04 -11.77
N ARG A 27 -8.95 14.21 -11.51
CA ARG A 27 -8.26 13.43 -12.53
C ARG A 27 -8.39 11.96 -12.19
N GLU A 28 -8.99 11.21 -13.08
CA GLU A 28 -9.06 9.76 -12.96
C GLU A 28 -7.81 9.10 -13.54
N LYS A 29 -7.28 8.12 -12.81
CA LYS A 29 -6.14 7.30 -13.21
C LYS A 29 -6.39 5.85 -12.83
N THR A 30 -6.19 4.97 -13.79
CA THR A 30 -6.28 3.53 -13.61
C THR A 30 -4.89 2.93 -13.51
N PHE A 31 -4.74 1.95 -12.62
CA PHE A 31 -3.55 1.13 -12.49
C PHE A 31 -3.97 -0.32 -12.75
N ASP A 32 -3.50 -0.90 -13.84
CA ASP A 32 -3.96 -2.19 -14.35
C ASP A 32 -3.02 -3.35 -14.03
N GLN A 33 -1.83 -3.07 -13.47
CA GLN A 33 -0.81 -4.08 -13.19
C GLN A 33 -0.50 -4.16 -11.70
N ALA A 34 -0.43 -5.38 -11.17
CA ALA A 34 -0.05 -5.62 -9.79
C ALA A 34 1.34 -5.07 -9.48
N GLU A 35 1.40 -4.14 -8.54
CA GLU A 35 2.57 -3.33 -8.21
C GLU A 35 2.40 -2.65 -6.85
N GLY A 36 3.45 -2.66 -6.03
CA GLY A 36 3.49 -1.89 -4.80
C GLY A 36 4.87 -1.92 -4.12
N PRO A 37 5.17 -0.94 -3.24
CA PRO A 37 4.48 0.35 -3.13
C PRO A 37 4.66 1.20 -4.39
N ILE A 38 3.56 1.71 -4.95
CA ILE A 38 3.61 2.86 -5.87
C ILE A 38 3.56 4.11 -5.02
N THR A 39 4.58 4.97 -5.17
CA THR A 39 4.62 6.27 -4.48
C THR A 39 4.01 7.35 -5.36
N LEU A 40 3.01 8.06 -4.84
CA LEU A 40 2.46 9.28 -5.39
C LEU A 40 3.00 10.46 -4.58
N LYS A 41 3.51 11.50 -5.25
CA LYS A 41 4.02 12.68 -4.55
C LYS A 41 3.81 13.99 -5.28
N CYS A 42 3.88 15.07 -4.52
CA CYS A 42 4.03 16.43 -5.04
C CYS A 42 5.51 16.79 -5.17
N ASP A 43 5.91 17.34 -6.31
CA ASP A 43 7.28 17.81 -6.53
C ASP A 43 7.52 19.17 -5.82
N PHE A 44 6.47 19.93 -5.48
CA PHE A 44 6.55 21.22 -4.79
C PHE A 44 6.49 21.11 -3.25
N HIS A 45 5.80 20.10 -2.72
CA HIS A 45 5.50 19.97 -1.30
C HIS A 45 5.93 18.61 -0.78
N ARG A 46 7.09 18.54 -0.12
CA ARG A 46 7.72 17.27 0.30
C ARG A 46 6.89 16.44 1.30
N TRP A 47 5.91 17.05 1.97
CA TRP A 47 5.03 16.35 2.90
C TRP A 47 3.80 15.70 2.22
N MET A 48 3.57 16.01 0.94
CA MET A 48 2.44 15.45 0.20
C MET A 48 2.90 14.19 -0.53
N GLU A 49 2.73 13.08 0.17
CA GLU A 49 3.06 11.76 -0.29
C GLU A 49 1.91 10.80 0.02
N ALA A 50 1.71 9.82 -0.84
CA ALA A 50 0.81 8.71 -0.63
C ALA A 50 1.41 7.45 -1.24
N HIS A 51 1.06 6.30 -0.68
CA HIS A 51 1.47 5.00 -1.18
C HIS A 51 0.25 4.16 -1.49
N LEU A 52 0.30 3.42 -2.59
CA LEU A 52 -0.76 2.51 -2.98
C LEU A 52 -0.18 1.19 -3.46
N TRP A 53 -0.95 0.13 -3.25
CA TRP A 53 -0.70 -1.20 -3.79
C TRP A 53 -1.81 -1.54 -4.76
N VAL A 54 -1.43 -2.10 -5.89
CA VAL A 54 -2.33 -2.75 -6.83
C VAL A 54 -2.09 -4.24 -6.67
N MET A 55 -3.13 -4.97 -6.27
CA MET A 55 -3.06 -6.39 -5.97
C MET A 55 -3.83 -7.18 -7.05
N ASP A 56 -3.33 -8.36 -7.41
CA ASP A 56 -4.02 -9.33 -8.27
C ASP A 56 -4.91 -10.32 -7.48
N HIS A 57 -4.98 -10.13 -6.16
CA HIS A 57 -5.83 -10.87 -5.24
C HIS A 57 -6.57 -9.91 -4.28
N PRO A 58 -7.70 -10.35 -3.69
CA PRO A 58 -8.53 -9.49 -2.85
C PRO A 58 -8.02 -9.36 -1.39
N PHE A 59 -7.02 -10.15 -1.00
CA PHE A 59 -6.57 -10.24 0.40
C PHE A 59 -5.57 -9.15 0.78
N TYR A 60 -6.05 -8.05 1.36
CA TYR A 60 -5.22 -6.99 1.92
C TYR A 60 -5.93 -6.30 3.08
N ALA A 61 -5.18 -5.58 3.91
CA ALA A 61 -5.73 -4.72 4.95
C ALA A 61 -4.83 -3.52 5.17
N VAL A 62 -5.43 -2.40 5.59
CA VAL A 62 -4.71 -1.26 6.16
C VAL A 62 -4.98 -1.28 7.66
N THR A 63 -3.93 -1.16 8.47
CA THR A 63 -4.07 -1.19 9.92
C THR A 63 -4.93 -0.03 10.42
N ASN A 64 -5.70 -0.26 11.48
CA ASN A 64 -6.40 0.80 12.20
C ASN A 64 -5.40 1.68 13.00
N SER A 65 -5.91 2.67 13.73
CA SER A 65 -5.10 3.57 14.56
C SER A 65 -4.35 2.87 15.70
N GLU A 66 -4.75 1.65 16.06
CA GLU A 66 -4.13 0.84 17.11
C GLU A 66 -3.09 -0.15 16.55
N GLY A 67 -2.91 -0.17 15.22
CA GLY A 67 -1.98 -1.07 14.53
C GLY A 67 -2.53 -2.48 14.28
N GLU A 68 -3.84 -2.66 14.46
CA GLU A 68 -4.51 -3.95 14.23
C GLU A 68 -5.03 -4.04 12.79
N PHE A 69 -5.11 -5.25 12.27
CA PHE A 69 -5.63 -5.53 10.93
C PHE A 69 -6.40 -6.85 10.93
N GLU A 70 -7.32 -6.97 9.98
CA GLU A 70 -8.08 -8.19 9.74
C GLU A 70 -8.17 -8.44 8.23
N ILE A 71 -7.94 -9.68 7.81
CA ILE A 71 -8.17 -10.14 6.43
C ILE A 71 -9.22 -11.23 6.51
N LEU A 72 -10.42 -10.91 6.04
CA LEU A 72 -11.56 -11.83 6.05
C LEU A 72 -11.50 -12.82 4.88
N ASP A 73 -12.18 -13.95 5.05
CA ASP A 73 -12.42 -14.95 4.02
C ASP A 73 -11.15 -15.53 3.36
N LEU A 74 -10.01 -15.49 4.06
CA LEU A 74 -8.76 -16.09 3.62
C LEU A 74 -8.90 -17.63 3.65
N PRO A 75 -8.82 -18.34 2.50
CA PRO A 75 -8.99 -19.78 2.48
C PRO A 75 -7.88 -20.52 3.25
N PRO A 76 -8.11 -21.77 3.68
CA PRO A 76 -7.05 -22.58 4.25
C PRO A 76 -5.91 -22.81 3.24
N GLY A 77 -4.67 -22.61 3.68
CA GLY A 77 -3.50 -22.68 2.81
C GLY A 77 -2.23 -22.13 3.46
N ASP A 78 -1.13 -22.22 2.73
CA ASP A 78 0.15 -21.61 3.09
C ASP A 78 0.30 -20.29 2.34
N TYR A 79 0.60 -19.22 3.07
CA TYR A 79 0.72 -17.86 2.56
C TYR A 79 2.01 -17.20 3.02
N GLU A 80 2.44 -16.18 2.29
CA GLU A 80 3.38 -15.18 2.78
C GLU A 80 2.59 -13.90 3.06
N VAL A 81 2.58 -13.45 4.31
CA VAL A 81 2.03 -12.15 4.68
C VAL A 81 3.17 -11.14 4.70
N SER A 82 2.99 -10.02 4.01
CA SER A 82 3.92 -8.88 4.04
C SER A 82 3.21 -7.67 4.64
N ALA A 83 3.85 -7.02 5.60
CA ALA A 83 3.44 -5.72 6.11
C ALA A 83 4.51 -4.68 5.83
N TRP A 84 4.08 -3.50 5.43
CA TRP A 84 4.94 -2.39 5.07
C TRP A 84 4.59 -1.15 5.87
N HIS A 85 5.61 -0.39 6.24
CA HIS A 85 5.46 0.93 6.84
C HIS A 85 6.51 1.87 6.25
N GLU A 86 6.11 3.09 5.89
CA GLU A 86 6.94 4.08 5.17
C GLU A 86 8.35 4.23 5.73
N LYS A 87 8.47 4.34 7.06
CA LYS A 87 9.77 4.47 7.76
C LYS A 87 10.44 3.17 8.15
N LEU A 88 9.67 2.11 8.40
CA LEU A 88 10.19 0.87 9.00
C LEU A 88 10.45 -0.22 7.95
N GLY A 89 10.06 0.05 6.70
CA GLY A 89 10.21 -0.85 5.56
C GLY A 89 9.21 -1.99 5.61
N GLU A 90 9.56 -3.06 4.89
CA GLU A 90 8.75 -4.26 4.77
C GLU A 90 9.25 -5.37 5.69
N GLN A 91 8.30 -6.15 6.22
CA GLN A 91 8.53 -7.41 6.90
C GLN A 91 7.55 -8.47 6.38
N SER A 92 8.08 -9.64 6.08
CA SER A 92 7.31 -10.76 5.56
C SER A 92 7.44 -11.98 6.48
N GLN A 93 6.36 -12.74 6.60
CA GLN A 93 6.33 -13.98 7.37
C GLN A 93 5.50 -15.02 6.62
N LYS A 94 5.97 -16.27 6.61
CA LYS A 94 5.15 -17.40 6.16
C LYS A 94 4.16 -17.79 7.24
N ILE A 95 2.90 -17.94 6.86
CA ILE A 95 1.82 -18.37 7.75
C ILE A 95 1.06 -19.54 7.12
N THR A 96 0.47 -20.38 7.96
CA THR A 96 -0.47 -21.43 7.53
C THR A 96 -1.83 -21.12 8.14
N VAL A 97 -2.84 -21.00 7.28
CA VAL A 97 -4.25 -20.91 7.67
C VAL A 97 -4.80 -22.32 7.66
N ARG A 98 -5.17 -22.84 8.83
CA ARG A 98 -5.76 -24.19 8.93
C ARG A 98 -7.26 -24.15 8.64
N LYS A 99 -7.82 -25.33 8.34
CA LYS A 99 -9.25 -25.50 8.04
C LYS A 99 -10.19 -25.10 9.17
N ASP A 100 -9.69 -25.08 10.40
CA ASP A 100 -10.42 -24.64 11.59
C ASP A 100 -10.36 -23.11 11.81
N GLY A 101 -9.74 -22.37 10.88
CA GLY A 101 -9.55 -20.92 10.97
C GLY A 101 -8.38 -20.49 11.84
N SER A 102 -7.61 -21.42 12.42
CA SER A 102 -6.42 -21.06 13.19
C SER A 102 -5.30 -20.54 12.29
N VAL A 103 -4.72 -19.40 12.68
CA VAL A 103 -3.61 -18.73 11.97
C VAL A 103 -2.45 -18.52 12.94
N SER A 104 -1.22 -18.68 12.45
CA SER A 104 -0.03 -18.22 13.18
C SER A 104 0.00 -16.69 13.23
N ASN A 105 -0.01 -16.10 14.44
CA ASN A 105 0.02 -14.65 14.62
C ASN A 105 1.20 -14.00 13.89
N PHE A 106 0.90 -12.96 13.10
CA PHE A 106 1.90 -12.06 12.52
C PHE A 106 2.04 -10.82 13.40
N LYS A 107 3.27 -10.39 13.68
CA LYS A 107 3.55 -9.13 14.39
C LYS A 107 4.65 -8.36 13.67
N PHE A 108 4.29 -7.19 13.16
CA PHE A 108 5.25 -6.22 12.65
C PHE A 108 6.03 -5.60 13.80
N ARG A 109 7.36 -5.50 13.68
CA ARG A 109 8.22 -4.90 14.72
C ARG A 109 9.10 -3.82 14.10
N ALA A 110 9.39 -2.75 14.84
CA ALA A 110 10.52 -1.92 14.44
C ALA A 110 11.78 -2.79 14.44
N ARG A 111 12.60 -2.72 13.38
CA ARG A 111 13.92 -3.36 13.40
C ARG A 111 14.73 -2.65 14.50
N SER A 112 15.25 -3.40 15.46
CA SER A 112 16.18 -2.86 16.45
C SER A 112 17.40 -2.30 15.72
N GLU A 113 17.80 -1.07 16.06
CA GLU A 113 19.07 -0.46 15.64
C GLU A 113 20.27 -1.30 16.07
#